data_AF-A0A3P3VKF7-F1
#
_entry.id   AF-A0A3P3VKF7-F1
#
_cell.length_a   1.000
_cell.length_b   1.000
_cell.length_c   1.000
_cell.angle_alpha   90.00
_cell.angle_beta   90.00
_cell.angle_gamma   90.00
#
_symmetry.space_group_name_H-M   'P 1'
#
loop_
_entity.id
_entity.type
_entity.pdbx_description
1 polymer ?
#
loop_
_entity_poly.entity_id
_entity_poly.type
_entity_poly.pdbx_seq_one_letter_code
_entity_poly.pdbx_strand_id
1 'polypeptide(L)'
;MFHFFIRFSQLAVLGLWALFALGFVVPYPAPWDAVAHWGGIALFAAHLLEYLALRARLLKAAGEGSPVLLGTLVFGYGYWLPLLVKSASQPGGQA
;
A
#
# COMPACT_ATOMS: atom_id res chain seq x y z
N MET A 1 10.35 6.00 16.21
CA MET A 1 10.10 6.85 15.02
C MET A 1 9.56 6.06 13.83
N PHE A 2 10.17 4.93 13.46
CA PHE A 2 9.72 4.06 12.34
C PHE A 2 8.21 3.71 12.36
N HIS A 3 7.68 3.22 13.49
CA HIS A 3 6.25 2.87 13.60
C HIS A 3 5.30 4.06 13.44
N PHE A 4 5.68 5.24 13.92
CA PHE A 4 4.88 6.46 13.75
C PHE A 4 4.82 6.86 12.27
N PHE A 5 5.96 6.84 11.59
CA PHE A 5 6.04 7.13 10.16
C PHE A 5 5.16 6.18 9.34
N ILE A 6 5.26 4.86 9.58
CA ILE A 6 4.42 3.87 8.88
C ILE A 6 2.92 4.14 9.11
N ARG A 7 2.50 4.36 10.37
CA ARG A 7 1.08 4.63 10.67
C ARG A 7 0.60 5.94 10.05
N PHE A 8 1.41 6.98 10.09
CA PHE A 8 1.09 8.25 9.44
C PHE A 8 0.91 8.08 7.93
N SER A 9 1.83 7.37 7.27
CA SER A 9 1.72 7.08 5.84
C SER A 9 0.48 6.25 5.50
N GLN A 10 0.15 5.23 6.32
CA GLN A 10 -1.08 4.44 6.14
C GLN A 10 -2.33 5.33 6.24
N LEU A 11 -2.40 6.24 7.21
CA LEU A 11 -3.50 7.19 7.34
C LEU A 11 -3.58 8.15 6.15
N ALA A 12 -2.44 8.66 5.68
CA ALA A 12 -2.38 9.52 4.51
C ALA A 12 -2.89 8.80 3.25
N VAL A 13 -2.47 7.55 3.04
CA VAL A 13 -2.93 6.71 1.92
C VAL A 13 -4.42 6.42 2.01
N LEU A 14 -4.96 6.15 3.21
CA LEU A 14 -6.40 6.02 3.40
C LEU A 14 -7.15 7.33 3.06
N GLY A 15 -6.58 8.48 3.42
CA GLY A 15 -7.10 9.78 3.00
C GLY A 15 -7.15 9.94 1.49
N LEU A 16 -6.09 9.53 0.78
CA LEU A 16 -6.05 9.53 -0.68
C LEU A 16 -7.08 8.57 -1.30
N TRP A 17 -7.24 7.37 -0.73
CA TRP A 17 -8.28 6.44 -1.16
C TRP A 17 -9.68 7.00 -0.95
N ALA A 18 -9.92 7.66 0.19
CA ALA A 18 -11.20 8.31 0.47
C ALA A 18 -11.48 9.45 -0.52
N LEU A 19 -10.48 10.27 -0.84
CA LEU A 19 -10.61 11.31 -1.86
C LEU A 19 -10.89 10.71 -3.24
N PHE A 20 -10.17 9.66 -3.63
CA PHE A 20 -10.43 8.98 -4.90
C PHE A 20 -11.85 8.40 -4.94
N ALA A 21 -12.28 7.69 -3.89
CA ALA A 21 -13.62 7.11 -3.80
C ALA A 21 -14.73 8.17 -3.79
N LEU A 22 -14.51 9.30 -3.11
CA LEU A 22 -15.47 10.39 -3.05
C LEU A 22 -15.72 11.00 -4.43
N GLY A 23 -14.71 11.02 -5.32
CA GLY A 23 -14.87 11.49 -6.70
C GLY A 23 -15.93 10.74 -7.53
N PHE A 24 -16.22 9.48 -7.18
CA PHE A 24 -17.28 8.69 -7.83
C PHE A 24 -18.69 9.02 -7.32
N VAL A 25 -18.81 9.58 -6.11
CA VAL A 25 -20.09 9.95 -5.50
C VAL A 25 -20.39 11.43 -5.70
N VAL A 26 -19.36 12.26 -5.56
CA VAL A 26 -19.40 13.71 -5.67
C VAL A 26 -18.32 14.13 -6.67
N PRO A 27 -18.70 14.52 -7.90
CA PRO A 27 -17.74 14.97 -8.90
C PRO A 27 -16.98 16.20 -8.38
N TYR A 28 -15.65 16.18 -8.51
CA TYR A 28 -14.85 17.32 -8.14
C TYR A 28 -14.99 18.46 -9.17
N PRO A 29 -14.83 19.73 -8.76
CA PRO A 29 -14.77 20.83 -9.71
C PRO A 29 -13.50 20.72 -10.57
N ALA A 30 -13.59 21.09 -11.84
CA ALA A 30 -12.40 21.18 -12.70
C ALA A 30 -11.40 22.21 -12.14
N PRO A 31 -10.07 21.95 -12.19
CA PRO A 31 -9.40 20.82 -12.85
C PRO A 31 -9.17 19.60 -11.93
N TRP A 32 -9.67 19.62 -10.69
CA TRP A 32 -9.35 18.63 -9.65
C TRP A 32 -9.93 17.24 -9.93
N ASP A 33 -10.98 17.15 -10.73
CA ASP A 33 -11.60 15.88 -11.11
C ASP A 33 -10.62 14.94 -11.84
N ALA A 34 -9.95 15.45 -12.87
CA ALA A 34 -8.94 14.69 -13.60
C ALA A 34 -7.76 14.31 -12.70
N VAL A 35 -7.33 15.22 -11.82
CA VAL A 35 -6.23 14.99 -10.88
C VAL A 35 -6.58 13.88 -9.89
N ALA A 36 -7.79 13.91 -9.31
CA ALA A 36 -8.24 12.90 -8.37
C ALA A 36 -8.36 11.52 -9.04
N HIS A 37 -8.99 11.45 -10.21
CA HIS A 37 -9.16 10.21 -10.95
C HIS A 37 -7.82 9.59 -11.38
N TRP A 38 -6.98 10.35 -12.10
CA TRP A 38 -5.68 9.85 -12.56
C TRP A 38 -4.71 9.61 -11.41
N GLY A 39 -4.79 10.43 -10.35
CA GLY A 39 -3.99 10.24 -9.13
C GLY A 39 -4.31 8.92 -8.43
N GLY A 40 -5.59 8.58 -8.27
CA GLY A 40 -5.99 7.30 -7.67
C GLY A 40 -5.63 6.09 -8.54
N ILE A 41 -5.77 6.20 -9.87
CA ILE A 41 -5.32 5.16 -10.81
C ILE A 41 -3.80 4.96 -10.71
N ALA A 42 -3.04 6.06 -10.69
CA ALA A 42 -1.59 6.00 -10.56
C ALA A 42 -1.16 5.40 -9.21
N LEU A 43 -1.84 5.75 -8.11
CA LEU A 43 -1.61 5.17 -6.79
C LEU A 43 -1.89 3.67 -6.79
N PHE A 44 -3.02 3.23 -7.35
CA PHE A 44 -3.35 1.82 -7.50
C PHE A 44 -2.29 1.07 -8.31
N ALA A 45 -1.90 1.62 -9.45
CA ALA A 45 -0.88 1.02 -10.32
C ALA A 45 0.48 0.91 -9.61
N ALA A 46 0.88 1.95 -8.87
CA ALA A 46 2.11 1.93 -8.07
C ALA A 46 2.09 0.80 -7.03
N HIS A 47 1.01 0.69 -6.24
CA HIS A 47 0.89 -0.39 -5.25
C HIS A 47 0.83 -1.78 -5.89
N LEU A 48 0.21 -1.91 -7.07
CA LEU A 48 0.22 -3.17 -7.82
C LEU A 48 1.64 -3.53 -8.27
N LEU A 49 2.41 -2.56 -8.78
CA LEU A 49 3.81 -2.78 -9.15
C LEU A 49 4.67 -3.16 -7.94
N GLU A 50 4.47 -2.51 -6.79
CA GLU A 50 5.14 -2.89 -5.54
C GLU A 50 4.85 -4.36 -5.17
N TYR A 51 3.58 -4.77 -5.21
CA TYR A 51 3.21 -6.16 -4.96
C TYR A 51 3.89 -7.11 -5.95
N LEU A 52 3.81 -6.84 -7.25
CA LEU A 52 4.38 -7.71 -8.27
C LEU A 52 5.90 -7.86 -8.15
N ALA A 53 6.59 -6.76 -7.81
CA ALA A 53 8.03 -6.73 -7.59
C ALA A 53 8.46 -7.53 -6.35
N LEU A 54 7.65 -7.51 -5.29
CA LEU A 54 8.00 -8.11 -4.00
C LEU A 54 7.29 -9.42 -3.70
N ARG A 55 6.36 -9.88 -4.56
CA ARG A 55 5.44 -11.00 -4.29
C ARG A 55 6.12 -12.23 -3.67
N ALA A 56 7.26 -12.64 -4.23
CA ALA A 56 7.96 -13.85 -3.76
C ALA A 56 8.49 -13.68 -2.33
N ARG A 57 9.08 -12.52 -2.04
CA ARG A 57 9.61 -12.19 -0.70
C ARG A 57 8.46 -12.02 0.30
N LEU A 58 7.36 -11.42 -0.12
CA LEU A 58 6.21 -11.19 0.75
C LEU A 58 5.46 -12.46 1.10
N LEU A 59 5.26 -13.36 0.13
CA LEU A 59 4.65 -14.67 0.40
C LEU A 59 5.50 -15.50 1.37
N LYS A 60 6.83 -15.47 1.24
CA LYS A 60 7.75 -16.11 2.20
C LYS A 60 7.71 -15.46 3.59
N ALA A 61 7.60 -14.13 3.65
CA ALA A 61 7.65 -13.38 4.90
C ALA A 61 6.34 -13.36 5.70
N ALA A 62 5.19 -13.42 5.02
CA ALA A 62 3.89 -13.22 5.65
C ALA A 62 3.23 -14.51 6.18
N GLY A 63 3.68 -15.68 5.70
CA GLY A 63 3.07 -16.98 6.02
C GLY A 63 1.79 -17.26 5.24
N GLU A 64 1.32 -18.50 5.30
CA GLU A 64 0.09 -18.94 4.61
C GLU A 64 -1.15 -18.20 5.13
N GLY A 65 -2.05 -17.83 4.21
CA GLY A 65 -3.33 -17.18 4.54
C GLY A 65 -3.27 -15.68 4.83
N SER A 66 -2.09 -15.06 4.85
CA SER A 66 -1.97 -13.61 5.02
C SER A 66 -2.46 -12.86 3.78
N PRO A 67 -3.28 -11.78 3.92
CA PRO A 67 -3.83 -11.03 2.79
C PRO A 67 -2.79 -10.07 2.18
N VAL A 68 -1.63 -10.60 1.79
CA VAL A 68 -0.46 -9.82 1.34
C VAL A 68 -0.78 -8.93 0.15
N LEU A 69 -1.52 -9.47 -0.82
CA LEU A 69 -1.97 -8.73 -1.99
C LEU A 69 -2.81 -7.53 -1.57
N LEU A 70 -3.87 -7.76 -0.79
CA LEU A 70 -4.78 -6.71 -0.38
C LEU A 70 -4.08 -5.66 0.50
N GLY A 71 -3.27 -6.11 1.45
CA GLY A 71 -2.49 -5.22 2.31
C GLY A 71 -1.54 -4.33 1.51
N THR A 72 -0.85 -4.89 0.51
CA THR A 72 0.03 -4.13 -0.38
C THR A 72 -0.75 -3.20 -1.30
N LEU A 73 -1.88 -3.63 -1.86
CA LEU A 73 -2.71 -2.79 -2.72
C LEU A 73 -3.32 -1.59 -1.97
N VAL A 74 -3.71 -1.77 -0.71
CA VAL A 74 -4.32 -0.70 0.08
C VAL A 74 -3.27 0.24 0.64
N PHE A 75 -2.16 -0.28 1.18
CA PHE A 75 -1.22 0.51 1.98
C PHE A 75 0.20 0.60 1.41
N GLY A 76 0.50 -0.07 0.30
CA GLY A 76 1.83 -0.11 -0.31
C GLY A 76 2.91 -0.51 0.68
N TYR A 77 4.01 0.24 0.68
CA TYR A 77 5.13 0.07 1.60
C TYR A 77 4.74 0.15 3.07
N GLY A 78 3.67 0.88 3.40
CA GLY A 78 3.14 0.93 4.76
C GLY A 78 2.74 -0.44 5.30
N TYR A 79 2.39 -1.38 4.43
CA TYR A 79 2.09 -2.76 4.80
C TYR A 79 3.27 -3.71 4.65
N TRP A 80 3.94 -3.71 3.49
CA TRP A 80 4.93 -4.74 3.21
C TRP A 80 6.28 -4.51 3.87
N LEU A 81 6.68 -3.25 4.12
CA LEU A 81 7.99 -2.94 4.69
C LEU A 81 8.17 -3.51 6.11
N PRO A 82 7.22 -3.34 7.04
CA PRO A 82 7.30 -3.96 8.37
C PRO A 82 7.36 -5.50 8.31
N LEU A 83 6.66 -6.13 7.36
CA LEU A 83 6.67 -7.59 7.19
C LEU A 83 8.08 -8.10 6.83
N LEU A 84 8.72 -7.45 5.86
CA LEU A 84 10.07 -7.82 5.43
C LEU A 84 11.11 -7.56 6.53
N VAL A 85 11.00 -6.43 7.25
CA VAL A 85 11.90 -6.11 8.38
C VAL A 85 11.78 -7.15 9.48
N LYS A 86 10.55 -7.56 9.83
CA LYS A 86 10.29 -8.58 10.85
C LYS A 86 10.87 -9.94 10.41
N SER A 87 10.61 -10.35 9.17
CA SER A 87 11.13 -11.61 8.61
C SER A 87 12.66 -11.67 8.59
N ALA A 88 13.33 -10.57 8.23
CA ALA A 88 14.80 -10.48 8.25
C ALA A 88 15.40 -10.51 9.67
N SER A 89 14.64 -10.14 10.69
CA SER A 89 15.10 -10.09 12.08
C SER A 89 14.95 -11.43 12.83
N GLN A 90 14.28 -12.42 12.23
CA GLN A 90 14.12 -13.74 12.85
C GLN A 90 15.34 -14.65 12.55
N PRO A 91 15.95 -15.29 13.57
CA PRO A 91 17.05 -16.20 13.36
C PRO A 91 16.53 -17.45 12.63
N GLY A 92 16.86 -17.56 11.34
CA GLY A 92 16.36 -18.58 10.42
C GLY A 92 15.99 -18.05 9.03
N GLY A 93 15.90 -16.72 8.85
CA GLY A 93 15.65 -16.06 7.57
C GLY A 93 16.85 -16.12 6.62
N GLN A 94 17.17 -17.31 6.09
CA GLN A 94 18.11 -17.44 4.98
C GLN A 94 17.45 -16.80 3.74
N ALA A 95 18.11 -15.75 3.26
CA ALA A 95 17.79 -15.02 2.03
C ALA A 95 17.65 -16.00 0.86
#